data_AF-A0A1H1NMI9-F1
#
_entry.id   AF-A0A1H1NMI9-F1
#
_cell.length_a   1.000
_cell.length_b   1.000
_cell.length_c   1.000
_cell.angle_alpha   90.00
_cell.angle_beta   90.00
_cell.angle_gamma   90.00
#
_symmetry.space_group_name_H-M   'P 1'
#
loop_
_entity.id
_entity.type
_entity.pdbx_description
1 polymer ?
#
loop_
_entity_poly.entity_id
_entity_poly.type
_entity_poly.pdbx_seq_one_letter_code
_entity_poly.pdbx_strand_id
1 'polypeptide(L)'
;MQLQPSPGRRRVALLATALAGLLVLAPSGAHADTPAPAPAPALTPTASPSPSGTPTSGTPGSGSPTPSASRSTPSTTPGATPSTTPAPPVAASPAPTGAARPAPARPAAAARAAAGDVAVSLRVSPSGSPVAGRFFQDVGRYAFTGTATALPAGSSIAVYQRPASRTTWTRVSSAAVVDGSFSSARPVTSMGSFVFVATTGGAPGSGDEVRSAEVRVQVVDSTVSLGRPPARVDSLKNPTLNGSVVPARQGVDVHLDVKVGSRFRLHTTARTDAAGRFRATFSYGQGKLAGYPVRATTKAPNRDRWEISGSRTVQRVAVLNAVVHKTTAAEVAKTYRKGCPVGRSKLSTITMNYYGRDKVMHRGMLVIRTDLVAEIERSFGKGLSARFPIAKMNNPNVYGGNDPKQMAANNTSGFNCRKVVGNPYAQSPHSYGIAIDVDTVQNPYRDSTGRWWPANGKSYIDRTPLRFGMLGTKSALTRQLRSDGFFWGGLWNPGRDYQHFEYRR
;
A
#
# COMPACT_ATOMS: atom_id res chain seq x y z
N MET A 1 -32.73 56.90 -12.11
CA MET A 1 -33.23 55.73 -12.86
C MET A 1 -32.87 54.49 -12.02
N GLN A 2 -33.56 54.15 -10.91
CA GLN A 2 -34.91 53.55 -10.77
C GLN A 2 -35.13 52.43 -11.82
N LEU A 3 -35.48 51.17 -11.52
CA LEU A 3 -36.02 50.47 -10.34
C LEU A 3 -35.84 48.94 -10.57
N GLN A 4 -35.64 48.15 -9.50
CA GLN A 4 -35.98 46.71 -9.44
C GLN A 4 -37.50 46.53 -9.15
N PRO A 5 -38.02 45.35 -8.74
CA PRO A 5 -38.26 44.05 -9.41
C PRO A 5 -39.76 43.62 -9.28
N SER A 6 -40.19 42.44 -9.80
CA SER A 6 -41.07 41.47 -9.06
C SER A 6 -41.76 40.35 -9.88
N PRO A 7 -42.31 39.29 -9.20
CA PRO A 7 -42.63 37.95 -9.72
C PRO A 7 -44.14 37.57 -9.71
N GLY A 8 -44.50 36.34 -10.13
CA GLY A 8 -45.76 35.65 -9.81
C GLY A 8 -45.59 34.12 -9.94
N ARG A 9 -45.93 33.21 -8.98
CA ARG A 9 -47.21 32.86 -8.30
C ARG A 9 -48.33 32.61 -9.32
N ARG A 10 -49.17 31.56 -9.31
CA ARG A 10 -49.62 30.47 -8.40
C ARG A 10 -50.39 29.47 -9.33
N ARG A 11 -50.65 28.21 -8.97
CA ARG A 11 -51.93 27.79 -8.33
C ARG A 11 -51.87 26.34 -7.84
N VAL A 12 -52.50 26.19 -6.67
CA VAL A 12 -52.88 24.99 -5.93
C VAL A 12 -54.28 24.55 -6.39
N ALA A 13 -54.58 23.26 -6.34
CA ALA A 13 -55.95 22.76 -6.14
C ALA A 13 -55.94 21.44 -5.34
N LEU A 14 -56.61 21.47 -4.20
CA LEU A 14 -57.03 20.34 -3.37
C LEU A 14 -58.17 19.56 -4.06
N LEU A 15 -58.30 18.27 -3.73
CA LEU A 15 -59.60 17.62 -3.58
C LEU A 15 -59.51 16.47 -2.56
N ALA A 16 -60.41 16.51 -1.57
CA ALA A 16 -60.66 15.49 -0.56
C ALA A 16 -62.17 15.41 -0.34
N THR A 17 -62.70 14.17 -0.27
CA THR A 17 -63.97 13.64 0.30
C THR A 17 -64.35 12.37 -0.47
N ALA A 18 -65.04 11.33 0.01
CA ALA A 18 -65.38 10.77 1.32
C ALA A 18 -66.01 9.37 1.09
N LEU A 19 -65.92 8.49 2.12
CA LEU A 19 -66.75 7.33 2.51
C LEU A 19 -67.38 6.35 1.50
N ALA A 20 -67.17 5.04 1.73
CA ALA A 20 -68.24 4.05 1.96
C ALA A 20 -67.65 2.73 2.52
N GLY A 21 -68.27 2.19 3.56
CA GLY A 21 -67.89 0.92 4.17
C GLY A 21 -68.56 -0.29 3.51
N LEU A 22 -68.02 -1.48 3.77
CA LEU A 22 -68.82 -2.71 3.79
C LEU A 22 -68.18 -3.73 4.74
N LEU A 23 -68.96 -4.08 5.77
CA LEU A 23 -68.75 -5.12 6.76
C LEU A 23 -69.38 -6.40 6.20
N VAL A 24 -68.67 -7.54 6.16
CA VAL A 24 -69.27 -8.87 5.92
C VAL A 24 -68.72 -9.86 6.93
N LEU A 25 -69.66 -10.56 7.56
CA LEU A 25 -69.50 -11.59 8.59
C LEU A 25 -68.86 -12.90 8.08
N ALA A 26 -68.39 -13.69 9.06
CA ALA A 26 -67.70 -14.97 9.02
C ALA A 26 -68.44 -16.15 8.31
N PRO A 27 -67.84 -17.35 8.24
CA PRO A 27 -68.07 -18.28 9.35
C PRO A 27 -66.86 -19.10 9.82
N SER A 28 -66.99 -19.49 11.09
CA SER A 28 -66.21 -20.45 11.87
C SER A 28 -66.28 -21.86 11.27
N GLY A 29 -65.18 -22.61 11.38
CA GLY A 29 -65.09 -24.02 10.98
C GLY A 29 -64.14 -24.81 11.86
N ALA A 30 -64.75 -25.51 12.83
CA ALA A 30 -64.42 -26.78 13.49
C ALA A 30 -62.96 -27.24 13.72
N HIS A 31 -62.76 -27.62 14.99
CA HIS A 31 -61.72 -28.46 15.57
C HIS A 31 -61.46 -29.78 14.83
N ALA A 32 -60.21 -30.21 14.81
CA ALA A 32 -59.83 -31.61 14.91
C ALA A 32 -58.48 -31.73 15.64
N ASP A 33 -58.54 -32.26 16.86
CA ASP A 33 -57.42 -32.75 17.65
C ASP A 33 -56.82 -34.02 17.03
N THR A 34 -55.49 -34.13 16.99
CA THR A 34 -54.75 -35.41 16.98
C THR A 34 -53.26 -35.16 17.28
N PRO A 35 -52.51 -36.12 17.84
CA PRO A 35 -51.73 -35.91 19.06
C PRO A 35 -50.23 -35.73 18.77
N ALA A 36 -49.54 -35.13 19.74
CA ALA A 36 -48.09 -34.99 19.75
C ALA A 36 -47.37 -36.35 19.93
N PRO A 37 -46.32 -36.65 19.15
CA PRO A 37 -45.36 -37.69 19.51
C PRO A 37 -44.24 -37.13 20.42
N ALA A 38 -43.91 -37.96 21.42
CA ALA A 38 -43.00 -37.75 22.55
C ALA A 38 -41.49 -37.57 22.15
N PRO A 39 -40.62 -37.11 23.07
CA PRO A 39 -39.28 -36.61 22.76
C PRO A 39 -38.19 -37.70 22.62
N ALA A 40 -37.08 -37.27 22.01
CA ALA A 40 -35.90 -38.03 21.57
C ALA A 40 -35.13 -38.78 22.67
N PRO A 41 -34.23 -39.71 22.28
CA PRO A 41 -33.02 -39.99 23.04
C PRO A 41 -31.82 -39.21 22.49
N ALA A 42 -31.10 -38.57 23.41
CA ALA A 42 -29.83 -37.88 23.19
C ALA A 42 -28.71 -38.88 22.86
N LEU A 43 -27.83 -38.52 21.91
CA LEU A 43 -26.52 -39.14 21.79
C LEU A 43 -25.45 -38.05 21.69
N THR A 44 -24.55 -38.15 22.65
CA THR A 44 -23.36 -37.34 22.93
C THR A 44 -22.30 -37.44 21.81
N PRO A 45 -21.44 -36.42 21.65
CA PRO A 45 -20.43 -36.41 20.60
C PRO A 45 -19.03 -36.86 21.09
N THR A 46 -18.29 -37.42 20.14
CA THR A 46 -16.81 -37.39 19.96
C THR A 46 -15.89 -38.16 20.90
N ALA A 47 -15.13 -39.09 20.28
CA ALA A 47 -13.72 -39.29 20.57
C ALA A 47 -12.96 -39.25 19.24
N SER A 48 -11.95 -38.38 19.13
CA SER A 48 -10.97 -38.33 18.05
C SER A 48 -9.58 -38.39 18.71
N PRO A 49 -8.61 -39.17 18.18
CA PRO A 49 -7.35 -39.44 18.87
C PRO A 49 -6.30 -38.35 18.63
N SER A 50 -5.52 -38.06 19.68
CA SER A 50 -4.24 -37.34 19.62
C SER A 50 -3.12 -38.25 19.07
N PRO A 51 -2.06 -37.65 18.50
CA PRO A 51 -0.71 -38.20 18.65
C PRO A 51 0.21 -37.20 19.38
N SER A 52 0.91 -37.71 20.40
CA SER A 52 1.97 -37.03 21.14
C SER A 52 3.34 -37.63 20.76
N GLY A 53 4.31 -36.75 20.53
CA GLY A 53 5.77 -36.95 20.48
C GLY A 53 6.39 -35.56 20.49
N THR A 54 7.45 -35.19 21.20
CA THR A 54 8.55 -35.90 21.90
C THR A 54 9.13 -34.89 22.95
N PRO A 55 10.31 -35.04 23.60
CA PRO A 55 10.44 -34.88 25.05
C PRO A 55 11.29 -33.68 25.52
N THR A 56 11.43 -33.66 26.84
CA THR A 56 12.02 -32.77 27.85
C THR A 56 13.53 -32.44 27.82
N SER A 57 13.84 -31.45 28.68
CA SER A 57 15.09 -31.15 29.45
C SER A 57 15.96 -30.01 28.92
N GLY A 58 16.47 -29.04 29.71
CA GLY A 58 16.42 -28.77 31.15
C GLY A 58 16.99 -27.37 31.50
N THR A 59 16.78 -26.93 32.75
CA THR A 59 17.32 -25.72 33.44
C THR A 59 18.59 -26.11 34.25
N PRO A 60 19.29 -25.30 35.11
CA PRO A 60 19.14 -23.89 35.54
C PRO A 60 20.44 -23.05 35.77
N GLY A 61 20.30 -21.77 36.20
CA GLY A 61 21.31 -20.96 36.92
C GLY A 61 21.23 -19.46 36.57
N SER A 62 20.78 -18.52 37.41
CA SER A 62 21.26 -17.96 38.70
C SER A 62 21.90 -16.57 38.52
N GLY A 63 21.51 -15.58 39.34
CA GLY A 63 22.33 -14.40 39.65
C GLY A 63 21.71 -13.01 39.44
N SER A 64 21.06 -12.48 40.49
CA SER A 64 20.93 -11.04 40.79
C SER A 64 22.18 -10.59 41.58
N PRO A 65 22.56 -9.29 41.72
CA PRO A 65 21.72 -8.27 42.36
C PRO A 65 21.86 -6.80 41.90
N THR A 66 20.92 -5.99 42.40
CA THR A 66 20.81 -4.52 42.44
C THR A 66 21.93 -3.84 43.28
N PRO A 67 22.10 -2.51 43.23
CA PRO A 67 21.48 -1.69 44.29
C PRO A 67 20.87 -0.33 43.85
N SER A 68 19.96 0.14 44.70
CA SER A 68 19.17 1.39 44.67
C SER A 68 19.91 2.63 45.16
N ALA A 69 19.45 3.82 44.75
CA ALA A 69 19.09 5.01 45.57
C ALA A 69 18.84 6.23 44.64
N SER A 70 17.60 6.70 44.45
CA SER A 70 16.95 7.88 45.11
C SER A 70 17.74 9.21 44.91
N ARG A 71 17.16 10.37 44.52
CA ARG A 71 15.88 10.99 44.92
C ARG A 71 15.65 12.30 44.11
N SER A 72 14.38 12.73 44.05
CA SER A 72 13.85 14.12 43.99
C SER A 72 13.86 14.98 42.70
N THR A 73 12.66 15.08 42.11
CA THR A 73 12.02 16.18 41.36
C THR A 73 11.76 17.42 42.27
N PRO A 74 11.47 18.66 41.79
CA PRO A 74 10.48 18.95 40.74
C PRO A 74 10.76 20.03 39.70
N SER A 75 10.02 19.87 38.60
CA SER A 75 9.86 20.76 37.44
C SER A 75 8.94 21.94 37.73
N THR A 76 9.31 23.12 37.24
CA THR A 76 8.41 24.26 37.04
C THR A 76 8.33 24.62 35.55
N THR A 77 7.10 24.81 35.09
CA THR A 77 6.66 25.19 33.75
C THR A 77 7.00 26.65 33.42
N PRO A 78 7.28 27.04 32.16
CA PRO A 78 7.27 28.43 31.73
C PRO A 78 6.04 28.78 30.88
N GLY A 79 5.48 29.98 31.10
CA GLY A 79 4.44 30.55 30.25
C GLY A 79 4.27 32.06 30.42
N ALA A 80 4.35 32.76 29.27
CA ALA A 80 3.78 34.07 28.91
C ALA A 80 4.55 35.39 29.20
N THR A 81 4.80 36.06 28.06
CA THR A 81 5.14 37.46 27.67
C THR A 81 4.09 38.52 28.13
N PRO A 82 4.16 39.84 27.79
CA PRO A 82 5.24 40.68 27.20
C PRO A 82 5.35 42.15 27.74
N SER A 83 6.33 42.89 27.18
CA SER A 83 6.35 44.34 26.83
C SER A 83 6.33 45.43 27.91
N THR A 84 7.37 46.28 27.93
CA THR A 84 7.27 47.75 27.67
C THR A 84 8.66 48.41 27.63
N THR A 85 8.83 49.35 26.71
CA THR A 85 9.94 50.31 26.47
C THR A 85 9.29 51.70 26.63
N PRO A 86 9.91 52.81 27.13
CA PRO A 86 11.07 53.46 26.46
C PRO A 86 12.05 54.38 27.26
N ALA A 87 13.32 54.40 26.79
CA ALA A 87 14.22 55.55 26.48
C ALA A 87 14.64 56.59 27.58
N PRO A 88 15.60 57.55 27.33
CA PRO A 88 16.97 57.50 26.76
C PRO A 88 18.01 58.25 27.68
N PRO A 89 18.99 59.07 27.20
CA PRO A 89 20.44 58.80 27.21
C PRO A 89 21.30 59.80 28.02
N VAL A 90 22.59 59.51 28.25
CA VAL A 90 23.59 60.56 28.55
C VAL A 90 24.95 60.21 27.92
N ALA A 91 25.53 61.20 27.23
CA ALA A 91 26.87 61.22 26.64
C ALA A 91 27.73 62.33 27.26
N ALA A 92 29.06 62.14 27.24
CA ALA A 92 30.19 63.11 27.23
C ALA A 92 31.36 62.56 28.11
N SER A 93 32.51 62.11 27.55
CA SER A 93 33.73 62.87 27.13
C SER A 93 34.52 63.52 28.30
N PRO A 94 35.87 63.73 28.22
CA PRO A 94 36.95 63.13 27.40
C PRO A 94 38.26 62.79 28.20
N ALA A 95 39.36 62.53 27.46
CA ALA A 95 40.65 61.89 27.80
C ALA A 95 41.64 62.63 28.74
N PRO A 96 42.82 62.01 29.03
CA PRO A 96 44.02 62.50 28.33
C PRO A 96 45.04 61.43 27.84
N THR A 97 45.90 61.93 26.97
CA THR A 97 47.04 61.39 26.21
C THR A 97 48.17 60.73 27.01
N GLY A 98 48.85 59.73 26.41
CA GLY A 98 50.15 59.26 26.88
C GLY A 98 50.83 58.20 25.99
N ALA A 99 51.83 58.67 25.21
CA ALA A 99 53.06 58.02 24.76
C ALA A 99 53.08 56.62 24.06
N ALA A 100 53.83 56.59 22.96
CA ALA A 100 54.13 55.47 22.09
C ALA A 100 55.10 54.43 22.69
N ARG A 101 54.98 53.18 22.24
CA ARG A 101 55.97 52.10 22.41
C ARG A 101 56.15 51.35 21.07
N PRO A 102 57.38 50.96 20.66
CA PRO A 102 57.66 50.46 19.32
C PRO A 102 57.16 49.02 19.09
N ALA A 103 56.83 48.73 17.83
CA ALA A 103 56.33 47.46 17.33
C ALA A 103 57.32 46.28 17.54
N PRO A 104 56.84 45.07 17.88
CA PRO A 104 57.66 43.87 17.82
C PRO A 104 57.90 43.43 16.37
N ALA A 105 59.10 42.91 16.15
CA ALA A 105 59.65 42.52 14.86
C ALA A 105 58.76 41.57 14.04
N ARG A 106 58.65 41.89 12.75
CA ARG A 106 58.12 41.08 11.65
C ARG A 106 58.78 39.69 11.64
N PRO A 107 58.04 38.57 11.69
CA PRO A 107 58.64 37.25 11.50
C PRO A 107 59.12 37.09 10.05
N ALA A 108 60.26 36.44 9.90
CA ALA A 108 61.08 36.27 8.71
C ALA A 108 60.46 35.46 7.53
N ALA A 109 59.13 35.36 7.43
CA ALA A 109 58.47 34.67 6.32
C ALA A 109 58.49 35.51 5.03
N ALA A 110 58.26 36.82 5.15
CA ALA A 110 58.18 37.73 4.01
C ALA A 110 59.52 38.01 3.30
N ALA A 111 60.65 37.54 3.85
CA ALA A 111 61.98 37.69 3.24
C ALA A 111 62.43 36.44 2.47
N ARG A 112 61.69 35.32 2.53
CA ARG A 112 62.02 34.08 1.80
C ARG A 112 61.41 34.02 0.39
N ALA A 113 60.57 34.98 0.02
CA ALA A 113 59.88 35.03 -1.27
C ALA A 113 60.73 35.57 -2.45
N ALA A 114 62.06 35.67 -2.30
CA ALA A 114 62.95 36.18 -3.35
C ALA A 114 64.16 35.27 -3.63
N ALA A 115 64.08 33.98 -3.27
CA ALA A 115 65.09 32.99 -3.62
C ALA A 115 64.43 31.61 -3.79
N GLY A 116 64.04 31.28 -5.02
CA GLY A 116 63.42 29.99 -5.37
C GLY A 116 61.95 29.91 -4.95
N ASP A 117 61.09 30.66 -5.65
CA ASP A 117 59.70 30.89 -5.29
C ASP A 117 58.95 29.60 -4.96
N VAL A 118 58.53 29.48 -3.69
CA VAL A 118 57.60 28.45 -3.24
C VAL A 118 56.38 28.51 -4.15
N ALA A 119 56.06 27.42 -4.82
CA ALA A 119 54.91 27.33 -5.72
C ALA A 119 54.00 26.18 -5.29
N VAL A 120 52.70 26.43 -5.27
CA VAL A 120 51.68 25.43 -4.91
C VAL A 120 50.72 25.25 -6.08
N SER A 121 50.50 24.00 -6.47
CA SER A 121 49.46 23.64 -7.44
C SER A 121 48.33 22.86 -6.75
N LEU A 122 47.11 22.94 -7.30
CA LEU A 122 45.97 22.16 -6.84
C LEU A 122 45.21 21.59 -8.03
N ARG A 123 44.91 20.30 -7.93
CA ARG A 123 43.97 19.57 -8.76
C ARG A 123 42.90 18.96 -7.86
N VAL A 124 41.64 19.15 -8.24
CA VAL A 124 40.49 18.54 -7.58
C VAL A 124 39.82 17.57 -8.55
N SER A 125 39.92 16.27 -8.26
CA SER A 125 39.38 15.21 -9.11
C SER A 125 38.35 14.39 -8.33
N PRO A 126 37.28 13.88 -8.98
CA PRO A 126 36.36 12.97 -8.32
C PRO A 126 37.01 11.60 -8.12
N SER A 127 36.91 11.05 -6.92
CA SER A 127 37.31 9.67 -6.61
C SER A 127 36.11 8.88 -6.10
N GLY A 128 35.92 7.65 -6.60
CA GLY A 128 34.75 6.83 -6.30
C GLY A 128 33.43 7.37 -6.86
N SER A 129 33.48 8.31 -7.81
CA SER A 129 32.31 8.76 -8.55
C SER A 129 31.96 7.76 -9.65
N PRO A 130 30.68 7.39 -9.83
CA PRO A 130 30.27 6.47 -10.89
C PRO A 130 30.28 7.09 -12.30
N VAL A 131 30.44 8.42 -12.42
CA VAL A 131 30.57 9.08 -13.73
C VAL A 131 31.89 9.85 -13.76
N ALA A 132 32.72 9.51 -14.75
CA ALA A 132 34.04 10.10 -14.93
C ALA A 132 33.96 11.64 -14.97
N GLY A 133 34.86 12.29 -14.23
CA GLY A 133 34.98 13.76 -14.18
C GLY A 133 33.82 14.51 -13.50
N ARG A 134 32.82 13.81 -12.94
CA ARG A 134 31.65 14.46 -12.31
C ARG A 134 31.58 14.20 -10.82
N PHE A 135 31.05 15.18 -10.09
CA PHE A 135 30.78 15.10 -8.66
C PHE A 135 29.28 15.03 -8.40
N PHE A 136 28.88 14.17 -7.46
CA PHE A 136 27.50 14.05 -7.02
C PHE A 136 27.44 14.20 -5.51
N GLN A 137 26.39 14.87 -5.02
CA GLN A 137 26.12 14.97 -3.60
C GLN A 137 26.03 13.57 -2.99
N ASP A 138 26.66 13.40 -1.83
CA ASP A 138 26.66 12.17 -1.05
C ASP A 138 27.28 10.93 -1.72
N VAL A 139 27.93 11.08 -2.88
CA VAL A 139 28.58 10.00 -3.62
C VAL A 139 30.04 10.34 -3.91
N GLY A 140 30.94 9.40 -3.62
CA GLY A 140 32.36 9.56 -3.88
C GLY A 140 33.02 10.65 -3.02
N ARG A 141 34.20 11.09 -3.43
CA ARG A 141 35.07 11.98 -2.67
C ARG A 141 35.68 13.03 -3.60
N TYR A 142 35.96 14.21 -3.05
CA TYR A 142 36.98 15.10 -3.59
C TYR A 142 38.35 14.48 -3.32
N ALA A 143 39.14 14.22 -4.36
CA ALA A 143 40.56 13.94 -4.26
C ALA A 143 41.32 15.22 -4.57
N PHE A 144 41.97 15.76 -3.54
CA PHE A 144 42.85 16.92 -3.64
C PHE A 144 44.27 16.42 -3.85
N THR A 145 44.88 16.82 -4.94
CA THR A 145 46.27 16.45 -5.28
C THR A 145 46.99 17.68 -5.79
N GLY A 146 48.29 17.78 -5.56
CA GLY A 146 49.08 18.89 -6.04
C GLY A 146 50.55 18.77 -5.70
N THR A 147 51.32 19.71 -6.21
CA THR A 147 52.74 19.86 -5.93
C THR A 147 52.95 21.10 -5.05
N ALA A 148 53.96 21.03 -4.19
CA ALA A 148 54.43 22.15 -3.40
C ALA A 148 55.96 22.17 -3.45
N THR A 149 56.53 23.05 -4.27
CA THR A 149 57.98 23.15 -4.48
C THR A 149 58.62 24.04 -3.41
N ALA A 150 59.90 23.81 -3.13
CA ALA A 150 60.68 24.58 -2.17
C ALA A 150 60.10 24.60 -0.73
N LEU A 151 59.26 23.61 -0.38
CA LEU A 151 58.81 23.37 0.99
C LEU A 151 59.52 22.15 1.60
N PRO A 152 59.95 22.21 2.87
CA PRO A 152 60.44 21.04 3.59
C PRO A 152 59.40 19.92 3.62
N ALA A 153 59.86 18.67 3.55
CA ALA A 153 59.01 17.51 3.80
C ALA A 153 58.33 17.63 5.17
N GLY A 154 57.05 17.24 5.27
CA GLY A 154 56.23 17.42 6.47
C GLY A 154 55.55 18.78 6.60
N SER A 155 55.83 19.75 5.72
CA SER A 155 55.09 21.02 5.67
C SER A 155 53.59 20.77 5.44
N SER A 156 52.72 21.53 6.09
CA SER A 156 51.27 21.36 5.95
C SER A 156 50.69 22.25 4.85
N ILE A 157 50.02 21.65 3.88
CA ILE A 157 49.19 22.34 2.90
C ILE A 157 47.74 22.30 3.38
N ALA A 158 47.10 23.46 3.48
CA ALA A 158 45.68 23.58 3.79
C ALA A 158 44.86 23.77 2.52
N VAL A 159 43.75 23.03 2.39
CA VAL A 159 42.79 23.22 1.30
C VAL A 159 41.58 23.97 1.84
N TYR A 160 41.26 25.08 1.19
CA TYR A 160 40.09 25.90 1.50
C TYR A 160 39.02 25.74 0.42
N GLN A 161 37.76 25.86 0.84
CA GLN A 161 36.58 25.81 -0.01
C GLN A 161 35.70 27.03 0.26
N ARG A 162 35.07 27.55 -0.78
CA ARG A 162 33.92 28.46 -0.66
C ARG A 162 32.84 28.10 -1.68
N PRO A 163 31.55 28.32 -1.39
CA PRO A 163 30.54 28.38 -2.44
C PRO A 163 30.93 29.46 -3.46
N ALA A 164 30.73 29.22 -4.75
CA ALA A 164 31.07 30.18 -5.80
C ALA A 164 30.32 31.52 -5.67
N SER A 165 29.18 31.52 -4.97
CA SER A 165 28.38 32.71 -4.66
C SER A 165 28.85 33.50 -3.44
N ARG A 166 29.88 33.04 -2.72
CA ARG A 166 30.37 33.66 -1.48
C ARG A 166 31.86 33.95 -1.55
N THR A 167 32.35 34.81 -0.67
CA THR A 167 33.77 35.20 -0.56
C THR A 167 34.47 34.55 0.63
N THR A 168 33.73 34.13 1.66
CA THR A 168 34.30 33.52 2.86
C THR A 168 34.84 32.12 2.60
N TRP A 169 36.11 31.92 2.94
CA TRP A 169 36.80 30.64 2.83
C TRP A 169 36.63 29.80 4.10
N THR A 170 36.47 28.50 3.93
CA THR A 170 36.47 27.53 5.03
C THR A 170 37.54 26.49 4.76
N ARG A 171 38.40 26.19 5.75
CA ARG A 171 39.37 25.10 5.63
C ARG A 171 38.61 23.77 5.62
N VAL A 172 38.87 22.95 4.61
CA VAL A 172 38.15 21.67 4.40
C VAL A 172 39.06 20.46 4.46
N SER A 173 40.36 20.64 4.30
CA SER A 173 41.34 19.57 4.43
C SER A 173 42.72 20.14 4.73
N SER A 174 43.63 19.28 5.16
CA SER A 174 45.06 19.53 5.09
C SER A 174 45.83 18.24 4.87
N ALA A 175 46.98 18.36 4.24
CA ALA A 175 47.89 17.27 3.92
C ALA A 175 49.33 17.68 4.23
N ALA A 176 50.16 16.72 4.62
CA ALA A 176 51.60 16.94 4.69
C ALA A 176 52.22 16.81 3.29
N VAL A 177 53.26 17.60 3.01
CA VAL A 177 54.07 17.47 1.81
C VAL A 177 55.01 16.27 1.96
N VAL A 178 54.94 15.35 1.00
CA VAL A 178 55.82 14.18 0.87
C VAL A 178 56.41 14.23 -0.54
N ASP A 179 57.73 14.27 -0.63
CA ASP A 179 58.48 14.35 -1.89
C ASP A 179 57.96 15.45 -2.84
N GLY A 180 57.73 16.65 -2.28
CA GLY A 180 57.25 17.82 -3.04
C GLY A 180 55.79 17.73 -3.51
N SER A 181 55.04 16.72 -3.07
CA SER A 181 53.63 16.49 -3.43
C SER A 181 52.74 16.38 -2.19
N PHE A 182 51.44 16.63 -2.36
CA PHE A 182 50.45 16.42 -1.30
C PHE A 182 49.19 15.76 -1.85
N SER A 183 48.52 14.99 -1.00
CA SER A 183 47.26 14.34 -1.33
C SER A 183 46.34 14.26 -0.12
N SER A 184 45.06 14.55 -0.31
CA SER A 184 44.02 14.29 0.68
C SER A 184 42.68 14.03 0.02
N ALA A 185 41.74 13.43 0.76
CA ALA A 185 40.41 13.15 0.23
C ALA A 185 39.27 13.40 1.23
N ARG A 186 38.20 14.03 0.76
CA ARG A 186 37.02 14.35 1.58
C ARG A 186 35.73 13.87 0.92
N PRO A 187 34.78 13.28 1.66
CA PRO A 187 33.47 12.92 1.10
C PRO A 187 32.74 14.14 0.51
N VAL A 188 32.06 13.93 -0.62
CA VAL A 188 31.17 14.95 -1.20
C VAL A 188 29.83 14.90 -0.46
N THR A 189 29.40 15.98 0.19
CA THR A 189 28.18 15.99 1.03
C THR A 189 27.17 17.09 0.67
N SER A 190 27.54 18.03 -0.21
CA SER A 190 26.73 19.18 -0.58
C SER A 190 26.73 19.38 -2.08
N MET A 191 25.55 19.62 -2.68
CA MET A 191 25.43 20.05 -4.07
C MET A 191 25.73 21.55 -4.24
N GLY A 192 26.08 21.97 -5.46
CA GLY A 192 26.32 23.36 -5.80
C GLY A 192 27.64 23.59 -6.54
N SER A 193 27.95 24.86 -6.76
CA SER A 193 29.23 25.28 -7.35
C SER A 193 30.19 25.68 -6.23
N PHE A 194 31.38 25.08 -6.21
CA PHE A 194 32.40 25.30 -5.20
C PHE A 194 33.71 25.71 -5.83
N VAL A 195 34.44 26.58 -5.14
CA VAL A 195 35.79 27.01 -5.50
C VAL A 195 36.74 26.51 -4.43
N PHE A 196 37.85 25.92 -4.86
CA PHE A 196 38.90 25.39 -4.00
C PHE A 196 40.23 26.08 -4.25
N VAL A 197 41.04 26.20 -3.21
CA VAL A 197 42.42 26.69 -3.28
C VAL A 197 43.26 26.01 -2.22
N ALA A 198 44.53 25.72 -2.54
CA ALA A 198 45.50 25.21 -1.59
C ALA A 198 46.43 26.34 -1.15
N THR A 199 46.74 26.42 0.15
CA THR A 199 47.66 27.43 0.72
C THR A 199 48.75 26.76 1.57
N THR A 200 49.92 27.39 1.64
CA THR A 200 51.03 26.98 2.52
C THR A 200 50.80 27.32 4.01
N GLY A 201 49.68 27.95 4.32
CA GLY A 201 49.32 28.46 5.65
C GLY A 201 48.42 29.68 5.50
N GLY A 202 47.54 29.95 6.47
CA GLY A 202 46.61 31.08 6.40
C GLY A 202 45.42 30.87 5.43
N ALA A 203 44.33 31.57 5.71
CA ALA A 203 43.19 31.61 4.79
C ALA A 203 43.55 32.47 3.56
N PRO A 204 43.00 32.18 2.38
CA PRO A 204 43.27 32.99 1.19
C PRO A 204 42.91 34.47 1.43
N GLY A 205 43.84 35.37 1.13
CA GLY A 205 43.78 36.80 1.43
C GLY A 205 44.44 37.22 2.75
N SER A 206 45.20 36.35 3.42
CA SER A 206 45.90 36.66 4.68
C SER A 206 47.18 37.49 4.51
N GLY A 207 47.72 37.59 3.29
CA GLY A 207 48.84 38.46 2.92
C GLY A 207 50.20 37.77 2.86
N ASP A 208 50.39 36.72 3.68
CA ASP A 208 51.64 35.94 3.74
C ASP A 208 51.51 34.55 3.08
N GLU A 209 50.33 34.20 2.55
CA GLU A 209 50.12 32.87 1.97
C GLU A 209 50.65 32.74 0.54
N VAL A 210 51.31 31.62 0.24
CA VAL A 210 51.44 31.15 -1.15
C VAL A 210 50.23 30.28 -1.45
N ARG A 211 49.53 30.59 -2.55
CA ARG A 211 48.29 29.92 -2.93
C ARG A 211 48.33 29.37 -4.36
N SER A 212 47.60 28.27 -4.58
CA SER A 212 47.35 27.75 -5.92
C SER A 212 46.40 28.63 -6.71
N ALA A 213 46.25 28.35 -8.01
CA ALA A 213 45.10 28.81 -8.78
C ALA A 213 43.78 28.29 -8.17
N GLU A 214 42.69 29.04 -8.39
CA GLU A 214 41.35 28.62 -7.98
C GLU A 214 40.85 27.47 -8.87
N VAL A 215 40.37 26.39 -8.25
CA VAL A 215 39.75 25.26 -8.95
C VAL A 215 38.24 25.29 -8.72
N ARG A 216 37.46 25.44 -9.80
CA ARG A 216 36.00 25.42 -9.74
C ARG A 216 35.46 24.01 -9.99
N VAL A 217 34.53 23.58 -9.14
CA VAL A 217 33.90 22.26 -9.20
C VAL A 217 32.39 22.40 -9.12
N GLN A 218 31.68 21.73 -10.01
CA GLN A 218 30.22 21.61 -9.95
C GLN A 218 29.82 20.25 -9.38
N VAL A 219 28.98 20.27 -8.34
CA VAL A 219 28.41 19.08 -7.71
C VAL A 219 26.93 19.04 -8.01
N VAL A 220 26.48 17.93 -8.61
CA VAL A 220 25.07 17.69 -8.95
C VAL A 220 24.40 16.89 -7.83
N ASP A 221 23.09 17.06 -7.66
CA ASP A 221 22.33 16.27 -6.69
C ASP A 221 22.31 14.78 -7.05
N SER A 222 22.33 13.92 -6.04
CA SER A 222 22.05 12.50 -6.20
C SER A 222 20.58 12.26 -5.87
N THR A 223 19.86 11.56 -6.73
CA THR A 223 18.40 11.43 -6.58
C THR A 223 17.94 9.99 -6.71
N VAL A 224 16.80 9.70 -6.12
CA VAL A 224 16.03 8.49 -6.37
C VAL A 224 14.66 8.89 -6.91
N SER A 225 14.23 8.21 -7.96
CA SER A 225 12.96 8.46 -8.61
C SER A 225 12.13 7.18 -8.66
N LEU A 226 10.84 7.32 -8.36
CA LEU A 226 9.84 6.28 -8.55
C LEU A 226 9.01 6.60 -9.80
N GLY A 227 9.00 5.67 -10.74
CA GLY A 227 8.20 5.74 -11.95
C GLY A 227 6.70 5.77 -11.64
N ARG A 228 5.90 6.15 -12.65
CA ARG A 228 4.44 6.20 -12.50
C ARG A 228 3.89 4.77 -12.43
N PRO A 229 3.19 4.38 -11.34
CA PRO A 229 2.55 3.08 -11.28
C PRO A 229 1.40 2.98 -12.28
N PRO A 230 0.93 1.75 -12.61
CA PRO A 230 -0.29 1.57 -13.38
C PRO A 230 -1.46 2.32 -12.74
N ALA A 231 -2.28 2.99 -13.56
CA ALA A 231 -3.36 3.85 -13.08
C ALA A 231 -4.43 3.10 -12.27
N ARG A 232 -4.68 1.84 -12.63
CA ARG A 232 -5.59 0.92 -11.95
C ARG A 232 -4.96 -0.46 -11.91
N VAL A 233 -4.92 -1.04 -10.72
CA VAL A 233 -4.33 -2.36 -10.47
C VAL A 233 -5.44 -3.28 -10.00
N ASP A 234 -5.58 -4.45 -10.63
CA ASP A 234 -6.39 -5.54 -10.07
C ASP A 234 -5.92 -5.81 -8.64
N SER A 235 -6.80 -5.60 -7.66
CA SER A 235 -6.48 -5.72 -6.24
C SER A 235 -5.82 -7.05 -5.84
N LEU A 236 -6.02 -8.14 -6.60
CA LEU A 236 -5.42 -9.45 -6.34
C LEU A 236 -4.10 -9.70 -7.08
N LYS A 237 -3.66 -8.79 -7.95
CA LYS A 237 -2.37 -8.88 -8.64
C LYS A 237 -1.31 -8.01 -7.96
N ASN A 238 -0.06 -8.40 -8.15
CA ASN A 238 1.09 -7.67 -7.62
C ASN A 238 1.80 -6.95 -8.77
N PRO A 239 1.59 -5.64 -8.96
CA PRO A 239 2.26 -4.89 -10.02
C PRO A 239 3.75 -4.73 -9.70
N THR A 240 4.56 -4.65 -10.74
CA THR A 240 5.96 -4.25 -10.62
C THR A 240 6.06 -2.73 -10.68
N LEU A 241 6.66 -2.12 -9.66
CA LEU A 241 7.01 -0.72 -9.65
C LEU A 241 8.46 -0.55 -10.11
N ASN A 242 8.70 0.42 -10.98
CA ASN A 242 10.01 0.71 -11.53
C ASN A 242 10.49 2.10 -11.11
N GLY A 243 11.79 2.29 -11.08
CA GLY A 243 12.39 3.59 -10.86
C GLY A 243 13.89 3.55 -11.12
N SER A 244 14.58 4.63 -10.76
CA SER A 244 16.02 4.73 -10.96
C SER A 244 16.68 5.63 -9.93
N VAL A 245 17.97 5.39 -9.71
CA VAL A 245 18.88 6.27 -8.96
C VAL A 245 19.77 7.04 -9.92
N VAL A 246 20.06 8.30 -9.60
CA VAL A 246 21.02 9.14 -10.29
C VAL A 246 22.07 9.59 -9.27
N PRO A 247 23.37 9.45 -9.57
CA PRO A 247 23.93 8.80 -10.76
C PRO A 247 23.67 7.29 -10.78
N ALA A 248 23.67 6.71 -11.98
CA ALA A 248 23.48 5.28 -12.20
C ALA A 248 24.59 4.49 -11.49
N ARG A 249 24.17 3.51 -10.68
CA ARG A 249 25.04 2.68 -9.85
C ARG A 249 24.38 1.31 -9.69
N GLN A 250 25.15 0.25 -9.82
CA GLN A 250 24.68 -1.11 -9.57
C GLN A 250 24.64 -1.42 -8.07
N GLY A 251 23.68 -2.25 -7.65
CA GLY A 251 23.64 -2.80 -6.30
C GLY A 251 23.23 -1.81 -5.22
N VAL A 252 22.70 -0.64 -5.57
CA VAL A 252 22.15 0.30 -4.59
C VAL A 252 20.85 -0.27 -4.04
N ASP A 253 20.77 -0.41 -2.73
CA ASP A 253 19.53 -0.79 -2.05
C ASP A 253 18.53 0.38 -2.09
N VAL A 254 17.37 0.10 -2.66
CA VAL A 254 16.24 1.01 -2.77
C VAL A 254 15.06 0.44 -2.00
N HIS A 255 14.67 1.15 -0.96
CA HIS A 255 13.50 0.85 -0.16
C HIS A 255 12.25 1.35 -0.89
N LEU A 256 11.23 0.50 -0.99
CA LEU A 256 9.89 0.89 -1.37
C LEU A 256 9.04 1.02 -0.11
N ASP A 257 8.75 2.26 0.26
CA ASP A 257 7.96 2.57 1.45
C ASP A 257 6.49 2.80 1.10
N VAL A 258 5.59 2.39 1.99
CA VAL A 258 4.15 2.61 1.88
C VAL A 258 3.67 3.48 3.03
N LYS A 259 2.78 4.43 2.74
CA LYS A 259 2.18 5.28 3.77
C LYS A 259 1.11 4.52 4.55
N VAL A 260 1.32 4.37 5.86
CA VAL A 260 0.40 3.77 6.82
C VAL A 260 0.07 4.83 7.88
N GLY A 261 -1.17 5.30 7.88
CA GLY A 261 -1.57 6.47 8.66
C GLY A 261 -0.80 7.72 8.22
N SER A 262 -0.06 8.35 9.13
CA SER A 262 0.77 9.52 8.84
C SER A 262 2.21 9.18 8.43
N ARG A 263 2.65 7.92 8.55
CA ARG A 263 4.06 7.54 8.41
C ARG A 263 4.30 6.62 7.22
N PHE A 264 5.44 6.77 6.57
CA PHE A 264 5.94 5.80 5.58
C PHE A 264 6.66 4.66 6.29
N ARG A 265 6.39 3.43 5.88
CA ARG A 265 7.00 2.20 6.41
C ARG A 265 7.59 1.39 5.27
N LEU A 266 8.76 0.80 5.49
CA LEU A 266 9.39 -0.10 4.55
C LEU A 266 8.45 -1.29 4.26
N HIS A 267 8.19 -1.55 2.98
CA HIS A 267 7.42 -2.71 2.54
C HIS A 267 8.30 -3.76 1.85
N THR A 268 9.19 -3.32 0.97
CA THR A 268 10.13 -4.20 0.28
C THR A 268 11.36 -3.42 -0.15
N THR A 269 12.44 -4.14 -0.44
CA THR A 269 13.69 -3.58 -0.95
C THR A 269 13.98 -4.15 -2.32
N ALA A 270 14.49 -3.32 -3.21
CA ALA A 270 14.99 -3.71 -4.52
C ALA A 270 16.43 -3.24 -4.69
N ARG A 271 17.18 -3.89 -5.58
CA ARG A 271 18.52 -3.45 -5.97
C ARG A 271 18.52 -2.89 -7.37
N THR A 272 19.39 -1.92 -7.59
CA THR A 272 19.58 -1.32 -8.90
C THR A 272 20.47 -2.19 -9.81
N ASP A 273 20.17 -2.19 -11.11
CA ASP A 273 21.05 -2.72 -12.15
C ASP A 273 22.21 -1.76 -12.48
N ALA A 274 23.06 -2.13 -13.44
CA ALA A 274 24.18 -1.31 -13.90
C ALA A 274 23.74 0.06 -14.46
N ALA A 275 22.51 0.18 -14.96
CA ALA A 275 21.93 1.44 -15.42
C ALA A 275 21.28 2.25 -14.28
N GLY A 276 21.42 1.81 -13.03
CA GLY A 276 20.80 2.45 -11.87
C GLY A 276 19.30 2.24 -11.75
N ARG A 277 18.70 1.31 -12.51
CA ARG A 277 17.25 1.06 -12.52
C ARG A 277 16.91 -0.03 -11.52
N PHE A 278 15.80 0.12 -10.81
CA PHE A 278 15.29 -0.90 -9.89
C PHE A 278 13.87 -1.32 -10.29
N ARG A 279 13.52 -2.55 -9.91
CA ARG A 279 12.18 -3.13 -10.04
C ARG A 279 11.78 -3.79 -8.73
N ALA A 280 10.59 -3.45 -8.23
CA ALA A 280 10.08 -3.97 -6.97
C ALA A 280 8.65 -4.48 -7.15
N THR A 281 8.36 -5.68 -6.66
CA THR A 281 7.00 -6.24 -6.66
C THR A 281 6.19 -5.64 -5.51
N PHE A 282 5.03 -5.06 -5.82
CA PHE A 282 4.18 -4.42 -4.81
C PHE A 282 3.00 -5.34 -4.39
N SER A 283 3.13 -5.95 -3.22
CA SER A 283 2.11 -6.83 -2.63
C SER A 283 1.26 -6.18 -1.53
N TYR A 284 1.62 -4.97 -1.06
CA TYR A 284 0.89 -4.32 0.02
C TYR A 284 -0.58 -4.07 -0.33
N GLY A 285 -1.48 -4.33 0.62
CA GLY A 285 -2.90 -4.06 0.48
C GLY A 285 -3.63 -4.99 -0.50
N GLN A 286 -3.06 -6.15 -0.84
CA GLN A 286 -3.71 -7.12 -1.71
C GLN A 286 -5.14 -7.45 -1.23
N GLY A 287 -6.09 -7.49 -2.16
CA GLY A 287 -7.52 -7.68 -1.89
C GLY A 287 -8.26 -6.43 -1.41
N LYS A 288 -7.59 -5.44 -0.82
CA LYS A 288 -8.24 -4.23 -0.31
C LYS A 288 -8.36 -3.17 -1.41
N LEU A 289 -9.57 -2.63 -1.55
CA LEU A 289 -9.88 -1.58 -2.53
C LEU A 289 -9.53 -0.20 -1.94
N ALA A 290 -8.33 0.28 -2.22
CA ALA A 290 -7.86 1.58 -1.75
C ALA A 290 -6.68 2.11 -2.61
N GLY A 291 -6.37 3.39 -2.41
CA GLY A 291 -5.15 4.01 -2.90
C GLY A 291 -4.03 3.93 -1.86
N TYR A 292 -2.86 3.48 -2.28
CA TYR A 292 -1.69 3.32 -1.43
C TYR A 292 -0.59 4.29 -1.87
N PRO A 293 -0.35 5.38 -1.13
CA PRO A 293 0.80 6.25 -1.37
C PRO A 293 2.09 5.48 -1.10
N VAL A 294 2.99 5.50 -2.06
CA VAL A 294 4.28 4.81 -2.07
C VAL A 294 5.38 5.76 -2.49
N ARG A 295 6.59 5.54 -2.00
CA ARG A 295 7.79 6.27 -2.41
C ARG A 295 8.99 5.34 -2.41
N ALA A 296 10.02 5.71 -3.16
CA ALA A 296 11.32 5.06 -3.10
C ALA A 296 12.27 5.88 -2.21
N THR A 297 13.07 5.21 -1.40
CA THR A 297 14.11 5.81 -0.59
C THR A 297 15.42 5.03 -0.71
N THR A 298 16.56 5.70 -0.59
CA THR A 298 17.87 5.03 -0.56
C THR A 298 18.82 5.76 0.37
N LYS A 299 19.72 5.02 1.04
CA LYS A 299 20.65 5.60 2.00
C LYS A 299 21.82 6.27 1.27
N ALA A 300 22.12 7.49 1.67
CA ALA A 300 23.24 8.26 1.15
C ALA A 300 24.57 7.64 1.62
N PRO A 301 25.54 7.33 0.73
CA PRO A 301 26.80 6.68 1.13
C PRO A 301 27.66 7.51 2.10
N ASN A 302 27.69 8.83 1.92
CA ASN A 302 28.64 9.69 2.62
C ASN A 302 28.12 10.29 3.95
N ARG A 303 26.85 10.09 4.31
CA ARG A 303 26.26 10.61 5.55
C ARG A 303 24.98 9.87 5.94
N ASP A 304 24.56 10.01 7.19
CA ASP A 304 23.29 9.44 7.67
C ASP A 304 22.08 10.27 7.19
N ARG A 305 21.82 10.20 5.89
CA ARG A 305 20.67 10.82 5.21
C ARG A 305 20.06 9.82 4.24
N TRP A 306 18.77 10.01 3.96
CA TRP A 306 18.05 9.27 2.93
C TRP A 306 17.71 10.20 1.77
N GLU A 307 17.97 9.74 0.55
CA GLU A 307 17.33 10.30 -0.64
C GLU A 307 15.89 9.77 -0.72
N ILE A 308 14.97 10.66 -1.06
CA ILE A 308 13.53 10.38 -1.03
C ILE A 308 12.91 10.80 -2.36
N SER A 309 12.22 9.88 -3.02
CA SER A 309 11.49 10.19 -4.25
C SER A 309 10.19 10.94 -3.94
N GLY A 310 9.63 11.58 -4.98
CA GLY A 310 8.22 11.99 -4.95
C GLY A 310 7.30 10.80 -4.63
N SER A 311 6.19 11.07 -3.94
CA SER A 311 5.16 10.06 -3.64
C SER A 311 4.32 9.76 -4.88
N ARG A 312 4.00 8.48 -5.09
CA ARG A 312 3.07 7.98 -6.12
C ARG A 312 1.96 7.19 -5.44
N THR A 313 0.82 7.01 -6.10
CA THR A 313 -0.28 6.23 -5.52
C THR A 313 -0.58 5.00 -6.36
N VAL A 314 -0.51 3.82 -5.76
CA VAL A 314 -0.98 2.58 -6.37
C VAL A 314 -2.46 2.43 -6.05
N GLN A 315 -3.32 2.49 -7.08
CA GLN A 315 -4.77 2.35 -6.92
C GLN A 315 -5.19 0.90 -7.15
N ARG A 316 -5.55 0.19 -6.07
CA ARG A 316 -6.13 -1.15 -6.15
C ARG A 316 -7.63 -1.06 -6.35
N VAL A 317 -8.11 -1.60 -7.46
CA VAL A 317 -9.52 -1.53 -7.85
C VAL A 317 -10.12 -2.92 -8.00
N ALA A 318 -11.44 -2.98 -7.98
CA ALA A 318 -12.19 -4.18 -8.29
C ALA A 318 -12.10 -4.46 -9.80
N VAL A 319 -11.59 -5.64 -10.15
CA VAL A 319 -11.54 -6.13 -11.53
C VAL A 319 -12.05 -7.56 -11.49
N LEU A 320 -13.01 -7.91 -12.36
CA LEU A 320 -13.57 -9.26 -12.41
C LEU A 320 -12.50 -10.29 -12.76
N ASN A 321 -11.59 -9.96 -13.69
CA ASN A 321 -10.47 -10.82 -14.13
C ASN A 321 -10.93 -12.27 -14.33
N ALA A 322 -12.03 -12.42 -15.08
CA ALA A 322 -12.58 -13.73 -15.41
C ALA A 322 -11.61 -14.45 -16.36
N VAL A 323 -11.35 -15.72 -16.05
CA VAL A 323 -10.57 -16.63 -16.88
C VAL A 323 -11.40 -17.87 -17.06
N VAL A 324 -11.65 -18.22 -18.32
CA VAL A 324 -12.54 -19.31 -18.72
C VAL A 324 -11.74 -20.40 -19.38
N HIS A 325 -11.99 -21.64 -18.99
CA HIS A 325 -11.44 -22.82 -19.64
C HIS A 325 -12.46 -23.95 -19.69
N LYS A 326 -12.18 -24.96 -20.51
CA LYS A 326 -13.02 -26.16 -20.59
C LYS A 326 -12.95 -26.93 -19.28
N THR A 327 -14.11 -27.32 -18.75
CA THR A 327 -14.18 -28.01 -17.47
C THR A 327 -13.45 -29.35 -17.51
N THR A 328 -12.55 -29.55 -16.55
CA THR A 328 -11.76 -30.78 -16.43
C THR A 328 -12.52 -31.84 -15.62
N ALA A 329 -12.15 -33.11 -15.76
CA ALA A 329 -12.77 -34.19 -14.97
C ALA A 329 -12.55 -34.00 -13.48
N ALA A 330 -11.37 -33.51 -13.08
CA ALA A 330 -11.03 -33.22 -11.69
C ALA A 330 -11.96 -32.15 -11.10
N GLU A 331 -12.31 -31.11 -11.85
CA GLU A 331 -13.16 -30.02 -11.37
C GLU A 331 -14.61 -30.43 -11.08
N VAL A 332 -15.09 -31.51 -11.69
CA VAL A 332 -16.45 -32.05 -11.49
C VAL A 332 -16.48 -33.45 -10.90
N ALA A 333 -15.36 -33.92 -10.33
CA ALA A 333 -15.21 -35.28 -9.81
C ALA A 333 -16.28 -35.69 -8.79
N LYS A 334 -16.89 -34.74 -8.07
CA LYS A 334 -17.96 -35.00 -7.10
C LYS A 334 -19.34 -34.51 -7.56
N THR A 335 -19.42 -33.74 -8.63
CA THR A 335 -20.66 -33.13 -9.14
C THR A 335 -21.15 -33.72 -10.46
N TYR A 336 -20.35 -34.53 -11.15
CA TYR A 336 -20.70 -35.24 -12.37
C TYR A 336 -20.73 -36.75 -12.16
N ARG A 337 -21.66 -37.43 -12.82
CA ARG A 337 -21.75 -38.90 -12.88
C ARG A 337 -22.44 -39.35 -14.17
N LYS A 338 -22.39 -40.65 -14.49
CA LYS A 338 -23.15 -41.22 -15.61
C LYS A 338 -24.65 -40.92 -15.43
N GLY A 339 -25.34 -40.53 -16.51
CA GLY A 339 -26.75 -40.14 -16.48
C GLY A 339 -27.01 -38.65 -16.24
N CYS A 340 -25.96 -37.83 -16.09
CA CYS A 340 -26.14 -36.38 -16.08
C CYS A 340 -26.58 -35.87 -17.46
N PRO A 341 -27.55 -34.95 -17.52
CA PRO A 341 -28.17 -34.56 -18.79
C PRO A 341 -27.26 -33.71 -19.68
N VAL A 342 -26.18 -33.14 -19.13
CA VAL A 342 -25.18 -32.39 -19.87
C VAL A 342 -23.81 -32.99 -19.62
N GLY A 343 -23.13 -33.37 -20.71
CA GLY A 343 -21.76 -33.87 -20.66
C GLY A 343 -20.77 -32.78 -20.29
N ARG A 344 -19.67 -33.16 -19.64
CA ARG A 344 -18.58 -32.24 -19.24
C ARG A 344 -18.05 -31.37 -20.39
N SER A 345 -18.05 -31.86 -21.62
CA SER A 345 -17.60 -31.11 -22.82
C SER A 345 -18.44 -29.86 -23.13
N LYS A 346 -19.66 -29.78 -22.57
CA LYS A 346 -20.59 -28.65 -22.69
C LYS A 346 -20.57 -27.74 -21.45
N LEU A 347 -19.63 -27.97 -20.52
CA LEU A 347 -19.41 -27.13 -19.35
C LEU A 347 -18.11 -26.32 -19.53
N SER A 348 -18.12 -25.11 -18.98
CA SER A 348 -16.94 -24.26 -18.82
C SER A 348 -16.75 -23.93 -17.35
N THR A 349 -15.49 -23.83 -16.95
CA THR A 349 -15.09 -23.36 -15.63
C THR A 349 -14.67 -21.90 -15.76
N ILE A 350 -15.28 -21.02 -14.96
CA ILE A 350 -14.89 -19.62 -14.84
C ILE A 350 -14.21 -19.44 -13.49
N THR A 351 -12.97 -18.94 -13.51
CA THR A 351 -12.34 -18.38 -12.31
C THR A 351 -12.41 -16.86 -12.37
N MET A 352 -12.98 -16.23 -11.36
CA MET A 352 -13.22 -14.79 -11.34
C MET A 352 -12.99 -14.20 -9.95
N ASN A 353 -12.68 -12.92 -9.89
CA ASN A 353 -12.58 -12.20 -8.65
C ASN A 353 -13.97 -11.73 -8.20
N TYR A 354 -14.22 -11.72 -6.89
CA TYR A 354 -15.47 -11.23 -6.31
C TYR A 354 -15.20 -10.37 -5.07
N TYR A 355 -16.14 -9.48 -4.75
CA TYR A 355 -16.08 -8.70 -3.51
C TYR A 355 -16.64 -9.52 -2.37
N GLY A 356 -15.81 -9.81 -1.37
CA GLY A 356 -16.15 -10.64 -0.23
C GLY A 356 -17.09 -9.95 0.75
N ARG A 357 -17.83 -10.75 1.54
CA ARG A 357 -18.58 -10.23 2.69
C ARG A 357 -17.70 -9.58 3.76
N ASP A 358 -16.43 -9.95 3.80
CA ASP A 358 -15.37 -9.35 4.62
C ASP A 358 -14.79 -8.06 4.03
N LYS A 359 -15.39 -7.55 2.95
CA LYS A 359 -15.03 -6.28 2.27
C LYS A 359 -13.66 -6.28 1.61
N VAL A 360 -13.07 -7.47 1.35
CA VAL A 360 -11.89 -7.61 0.51
C VAL A 360 -12.20 -8.44 -0.73
N MET A 361 -11.40 -8.27 -1.77
CA MET A 361 -11.52 -9.05 -3.00
C MET A 361 -10.97 -10.45 -2.79
N HIS A 362 -11.65 -11.43 -3.36
CA HIS A 362 -11.29 -12.85 -3.37
C HIS A 362 -11.35 -13.39 -4.79
N ARG A 363 -10.83 -14.60 -4.99
CA ARG A 363 -10.98 -15.32 -6.26
C ARG A 363 -11.78 -16.60 -6.04
N GLY A 364 -12.75 -16.83 -6.91
CA GLY A 364 -13.66 -17.96 -6.86
C GLY A 364 -13.74 -18.71 -8.17
N MET A 365 -14.48 -19.81 -8.16
CA MET A 365 -14.67 -20.71 -9.29
C MET A 365 -16.14 -21.10 -9.45
N LEU A 366 -16.67 -20.95 -10.66
CA LEU A 366 -17.99 -21.43 -11.06
C LEU A 366 -17.86 -22.39 -12.24
N VAL A 367 -18.67 -23.45 -12.25
CA VAL A 367 -18.84 -24.33 -13.41
C VAL A 367 -20.25 -24.12 -13.93
N ILE A 368 -20.37 -23.81 -15.22
CA ILE A 368 -21.65 -23.49 -15.87
C ILE A 368 -21.67 -24.04 -17.30
N ARG A 369 -22.84 -24.04 -17.95
CA ARG A 369 -22.98 -24.40 -19.36
C ARG A 369 -22.16 -23.42 -20.22
N THR A 370 -21.39 -23.93 -21.18
CA THR A 370 -20.41 -23.13 -21.95
C THR A 370 -21.06 -21.94 -22.66
N ASP A 371 -22.28 -22.10 -23.17
CA ASP A 371 -23.04 -21.07 -23.88
C ASP A 371 -23.60 -19.96 -22.98
N LEU A 372 -23.51 -20.10 -21.65
CA LEU A 372 -23.97 -19.09 -20.68
C LEU A 372 -22.82 -18.28 -20.05
N VAL A 373 -21.57 -18.55 -20.44
CA VAL A 373 -20.38 -17.89 -19.85
C VAL A 373 -20.49 -16.37 -19.91
N ALA A 374 -20.92 -15.82 -21.05
CA ALA A 374 -20.95 -14.38 -21.26
C ALA A 374 -21.97 -13.68 -20.35
N GLU A 375 -23.15 -14.28 -20.16
CA GLU A 375 -24.21 -13.82 -19.27
C GLU A 375 -23.71 -13.79 -17.82
N ILE A 376 -23.01 -14.85 -17.41
CA ILE A 376 -22.44 -14.95 -16.06
C ILE A 376 -21.36 -13.89 -15.84
N GLU A 377 -20.44 -13.69 -16.79
CA GLU A 377 -19.41 -12.65 -16.67
C GLU A 377 -20.03 -11.24 -16.59
N ARG A 378 -21.02 -10.93 -17.43
CA ARG A 378 -21.75 -9.65 -17.37
C ARG A 378 -22.45 -9.45 -16.02
N SER A 379 -23.13 -10.49 -15.55
CA SER A 379 -23.87 -10.50 -14.28
C SER A 379 -22.97 -10.30 -13.06
N PHE A 380 -21.91 -11.09 -12.93
CA PHE A 380 -20.96 -10.96 -11.83
C PHE A 380 -20.13 -9.69 -11.96
N GLY A 381 -19.81 -9.23 -13.18
CA GLY A 381 -19.17 -7.93 -13.42
C GLY A 381 -20.03 -6.76 -12.94
N LYS A 382 -21.34 -6.79 -13.21
CA LYS A 382 -22.29 -5.77 -12.71
C LYS A 382 -22.44 -5.85 -11.20
N GLY A 383 -22.56 -7.05 -10.64
CA GLY A 383 -22.57 -7.28 -9.20
C GLY A 383 -21.33 -6.72 -8.51
N LEU A 384 -20.14 -7.02 -9.05
CA LEU A 384 -18.86 -6.55 -8.53
C LEU A 384 -18.74 -5.02 -8.59
N SER A 385 -19.17 -4.40 -9.70
CA SER A 385 -19.17 -2.93 -9.84
C SER A 385 -20.04 -2.24 -8.79
N ALA A 386 -21.14 -2.89 -8.40
CA ALA A 386 -22.02 -2.45 -7.32
C ALA A 386 -21.56 -2.92 -5.92
N ARG A 387 -20.42 -3.61 -5.82
CA ARG A 387 -19.90 -4.23 -4.60
C ARG A 387 -20.92 -5.15 -3.92
N PHE A 388 -21.71 -5.88 -4.71
CA PHE A 388 -22.56 -6.95 -4.19
C PHE A 388 -21.65 -7.99 -3.52
N PRO A 389 -21.83 -8.26 -2.21
CA PRO A 389 -20.91 -9.11 -1.51
C PRO A 389 -21.25 -10.58 -1.76
N ILE A 390 -20.22 -11.38 -1.97
CA ILE A 390 -20.30 -12.84 -2.08
C ILE A 390 -19.52 -13.44 -0.92
N ALA A 391 -20.09 -14.41 -0.23
CA ALA A 391 -19.45 -15.04 0.91
C ALA A 391 -18.32 -15.97 0.47
N LYS A 392 -18.64 -16.91 -0.42
CA LYS A 392 -17.72 -17.91 -0.97
C LYS A 392 -18.15 -18.28 -2.37
N MET A 393 -17.20 -18.71 -3.18
CA MET A 393 -17.42 -19.26 -4.51
C MET A 393 -16.39 -20.36 -4.76
N ASN A 394 -16.46 -21.41 -3.95
CA ASN A 394 -15.55 -22.54 -3.98
C ASN A 394 -16.09 -23.64 -4.92
N ASN A 395 -15.17 -24.45 -5.45
CA ASN A 395 -15.53 -25.67 -6.16
C ASN A 395 -16.40 -26.58 -5.26
N PRO A 396 -17.62 -26.97 -5.69
CA PRO A 396 -18.46 -27.91 -4.95
C PRO A 396 -17.81 -29.25 -4.55
N ASN A 397 -16.73 -29.66 -5.22
CA ASN A 397 -15.91 -30.81 -4.83
C ASN A 397 -15.42 -30.75 -3.38
N VAL A 398 -15.13 -29.55 -2.85
CA VAL A 398 -14.71 -29.34 -1.46
C VAL A 398 -15.78 -29.82 -0.47
N TYR A 399 -17.04 -29.85 -0.89
CA TYR A 399 -18.18 -30.33 -0.11
C TYR A 399 -18.60 -31.75 -0.51
N GLY A 400 -17.80 -32.44 -1.33
CA GLY A 400 -18.14 -33.75 -1.87
C GLY A 400 -19.33 -33.75 -2.82
N GLY A 401 -19.64 -32.61 -3.46
CA GLY A 401 -20.86 -32.45 -4.28
C GLY A 401 -22.17 -32.48 -3.49
N ASN A 402 -22.09 -32.50 -2.15
CA ASN A 402 -23.26 -32.57 -1.28
C ASN A 402 -23.91 -31.19 -1.14
N ASP A 403 -25.14 -31.08 -1.63
CA ASP A 403 -25.87 -29.82 -1.72
C ASP A 403 -26.18 -29.20 -0.33
N PRO A 404 -26.74 -29.93 0.65
CA PRO A 404 -26.92 -29.39 2.00
C PRO A 404 -25.62 -28.88 2.65
N LYS A 405 -24.48 -29.57 2.46
CA LYS A 405 -23.18 -29.14 3.02
C LYS A 405 -22.71 -27.83 2.40
N GLN A 406 -22.77 -27.68 1.07
CA GLN A 406 -22.39 -26.42 0.42
C GLN A 406 -23.35 -25.28 0.76
N MET A 407 -24.65 -25.57 0.89
CA MET A 407 -25.64 -24.59 1.34
C MET A 407 -25.33 -24.10 2.75
N ALA A 408 -25.08 -25.00 3.70
CA ALA A 408 -24.71 -24.64 5.07
C ALA A 408 -23.39 -23.86 5.13
N ALA A 409 -22.46 -24.13 4.21
CA ALA A 409 -21.18 -23.43 4.10
C ALA A 409 -21.26 -22.04 3.44
N ASN A 410 -22.45 -21.64 2.97
CA ASN A 410 -22.75 -20.37 2.30
C ASN A 410 -22.04 -20.21 0.95
N ASN A 411 -22.00 -21.27 0.15
CA ASN A 411 -21.25 -21.30 -1.10
C ASN A 411 -22.10 -20.84 -2.29
N THR A 412 -21.63 -19.83 -3.03
CA THR A 412 -22.16 -19.53 -4.37
C THR A 412 -21.68 -20.60 -5.36
N SER A 413 -22.59 -21.26 -6.08
CA SER A 413 -22.25 -22.41 -6.93
C SER A 413 -23.14 -22.53 -8.17
N GLY A 414 -22.63 -23.20 -9.20
CA GLY A 414 -23.33 -23.49 -10.45
C GLY A 414 -23.60 -24.99 -10.61
N PHE A 415 -22.94 -25.65 -11.56
CA PHE A 415 -23.16 -27.05 -11.90
C PHE A 415 -23.02 -28.00 -10.70
N ASN A 416 -24.10 -28.75 -10.45
CA ASN A 416 -24.13 -29.91 -9.57
C ASN A 416 -25.21 -30.87 -10.09
N CYS A 417 -24.81 -32.00 -10.66
CA CYS A 417 -25.77 -32.95 -11.21
C CYS A 417 -26.43 -33.74 -10.08
N ARG A 418 -27.71 -33.44 -9.81
CA ARG A 418 -28.49 -34.04 -8.72
C ARG A 418 -29.98 -33.87 -8.94
N LYS A 419 -30.77 -34.58 -8.13
CA LYS A 419 -32.19 -34.27 -7.95
C LYS A 419 -32.36 -32.97 -7.13
N VAL A 420 -33.56 -32.41 -7.15
CA VAL A 420 -33.91 -31.23 -6.35
C VAL A 420 -33.88 -31.60 -4.85
N VAL A 421 -33.33 -30.73 -4.00
CA VAL A 421 -33.33 -30.96 -2.54
C VAL A 421 -34.76 -30.87 -2.02
N GLY A 422 -35.19 -31.91 -1.30
CA GLY A 422 -36.58 -32.06 -0.85
C GLY A 422 -37.55 -32.57 -1.92
N ASN A 423 -37.11 -32.81 -3.16
CA ASN A 423 -37.92 -33.41 -4.23
C ASN A 423 -37.08 -34.39 -5.08
N PRO A 424 -37.08 -35.70 -4.76
CA PRO A 424 -36.25 -36.69 -5.45
C PRO A 424 -36.71 -37.01 -6.88
N TYR A 425 -37.93 -36.61 -7.27
CA TYR A 425 -38.50 -36.92 -8.58
C TYR A 425 -38.09 -35.92 -9.66
N ALA A 426 -37.74 -34.69 -9.27
CA ALA A 426 -37.33 -33.64 -10.21
C ALA A 426 -35.81 -33.56 -10.39
N GLN A 427 -35.35 -33.45 -11.64
CA GLN A 427 -33.95 -33.15 -11.93
C GLN A 427 -33.67 -31.66 -11.64
N SER A 428 -32.58 -31.37 -10.92
CA SER A 428 -32.24 -29.98 -10.63
C SER A 428 -31.74 -29.24 -11.88
N PRO A 429 -32.13 -27.96 -12.10
CA PRO A 429 -31.55 -27.08 -13.12
C PRO A 429 -30.01 -27.00 -13.08
N HIS A 430 -29.41 -27.14 -11.88
CA HIS A 430 -27.96 -27.22 -11.71
C HIS A 430 -27.32 -28.40 -12.46
N SER A 431 -28.08 -29.45 -12.77
CA SER A 431 -27.61 -30.61 -13.54
C SER A 431 -27.41 -30.32 -15.02
N TYR A 432 -28.02 -29.25 -15.53
CA TYR A 432 -27.87 -28.80 -16.91
C TYR A 432 -26.80 -27.69 -17.03
N GLY A 433 -26.22 -27.24 -15.90
CA GLY A 433 -25.26 -26.14 -15.87
C GLY A 433 -25.88 -24.76 -16.12
N ILE A 434 -27.21 -24.65 -16.06
CA ILE A 434 -27.96 -23.42 -16.41
C ILE A 434 -28.41 -22.61 -15.19
N ALA A 435 -28.01 -23.03 -14.00
CA ALA A 435 -28.45 -22.42 -12.76
C ALA A 435 -27.28 -22.05 -11.85
N ILE A 436 -27.51 -21.04 -11.03
CA ILE A 436 -26.59 -20.55 -10.00
C ILE A 436 -27.37 -20.30 -8.71
N ASP A 437 -26.80 -20.75 -7.61
CA ASP A 437 -27.22 -20.41 -6.26
C ASP A 437 -26.20 -19.44 -5.67
N VAL A 438 -26.66 -18.33 -5.06
CA VAL A 438 -25.78 -17.28 -4.52
C VAL A 438 -25.98 -17.11 -3.01
N ASP A 439 -24.90 -17.21 -2.24
CA ASP A 439 -24.86 -16.98 -0.78
C ASP A 439 -26.06 -17.62 -0.04
N THR A 440 -26.13 -18.93 -0.13
CA THR A 440 -27.23 -19.81 0.31
C THR A 440 -27.71 -19.59 1.75
N VAL A 441 -26.87 -19.10 2.66
CA VAL A 441 -27.28 -18.73 4.03
C VAL A 441 -28.02 -17.39 4.05
N GLN A 442 -27.57 -16.40 3.27
CA GLN A 442 -28.24 -15.10 3.15
C GLN A 442 -29.51 -15.20 2.29
N ASN A 443 -29.60 -16.22 1.45
CA ASN A 443 -30.67 -16.41 0.48
C ASN A 443 -31.25 -17.82 0.59
N PRO A 444 -31.96 -18.15 1.67
CA PRO A 444 -32.42 -19.51 1.92
C PRO A 444 -33.51 -19.95 0.92
N TYR A 445 -33.62 -21.27 0.74
CA TYR A 445 -34.61 -21.96 -0.08
C TYR A 445 -35.68 -22.61 0.79
N ARG A 446 -36.95 -22.52 0.38
CA ARG A 446 -38.08 -23.22 0.99
C ARG A 446 -38.52 -24.39 0.13
N ASP A 447 -38.38 -25.61 0.63
CA ASP A 447 -38.80 -26.81 -0.09
C ASP A 447 -40.33 -27.00 -0.12
N SER A 448 -40.77 -28.03 -0.85
CA SER A 448 -42.19 -28.36 -1.02
C SER A 448 -42.88 -28.77 0.28
N THR A 449 -42.15 -29.22 1.30
CA THR A 449 -42.68 -29.51 2.64
C THR A 449 -42.80 -28.26 3.51
N GLY A 450 -42.29 -27.13 3.03
CA GLY A 450 -42.26 -25.85 3.73
C GLY A 450 -41.04 -25.63 4.61
N ARG A 451 -40.07 -26.55 4.60
CA ARG A 451 -38.83 -26.44 5.37
C ARG A 451 -37.85 -25.51 4.67
N TRP A 452 -37.15 -24.69 5.47
CA TRP A 452 -36.11 -23.78 5.00
C TRP A 452 -34.72 -24.40 5.07
N TRP A 453 -33.95 -24.19 4.01
CA TRP A 453 -32.57 -24.62 3.84
C TRP A 453 -31.67 -23.43 3.51
N PRO A 454 -30.42 -23.41 4.02
CA PRO A 454 -29.91 -24.26 5.08
C PRO A 454 -30.48 -23.83 6.45
N ALA A 455 -30.36 -24.69 7.47
CA ALA A 455 -30.91 -24.40 8.80
C ALA A 455 -30.31 -23.14 9.44
N ASN A 456 -29.04 -22.81 9.15
CA ASN A 456 -28.39 -21.58 9.58
C ASN A 456 -28.80 -20.33 8.78
N GLY A 457 -29.65 -20.48 7.76
CA GLY A 457 -30.24 -19.37 6.99
C GLY A 457 -31.53 -18.79 7.56
N LYS A 458 -32.08 -19.36 8.65
CA LYS A 458 -33.38 -18.98 9.22
C LYS A 458 -33.54 -17.47 9.48
N SER A 459 -32.49 -16.79 9.95
CA SER A 459 -32.55 -15.35 10.22
C SER A 459 -32.72 -14.47 8.96
N TYR A 460 -32.55 -15.03 7.75
CA TYR A 460 -32.65 -14.34 6.47
C TYR A 460 -33.95 -14.63 5.71
N ILE A 461 -34.89 -15.37 6.34
CA ILE A 461 -36.21 -15.65 5.77
C ILE A 461 -37.02 -14.37 5.66
N ASP A 462 -37.07 -13.58 6.74
CA ASP A 462 -37.62 -12.23 6.67
C ASP A 462 -36.74 -11.37 5.76
N ARG A 463 -37.37 -10.74 4.77
CA ARG A 463 -36.72 -9.94 3.74
C ARG A 463 -36.81 -8.45 4.01
N THR A 464 -37.43 -8.03 5.11
CA THR A 464 -37.62 -6.62 5.45
C THR A 464 -36.96 -6.27 6.80
N PRO A 465 -35.93 -5.41 6.81
CA PRO A 465 -35.20 -4.87 5.66
C PRO A 465 -34.25 -5.91 5.04
N LEU A 466 -33.92 -5.73 3.76
CA LEU A 466 -32.85 -6.51 3.13
C LEU A 466 -31.50 -6.16 3.76
N ARG A 467 -30.78 -7.19 4.22
CA ARG A 467 -29.45 -7.10 4.84
C ARG A 467 -28.34 -7.34 3.81
N PHE A 468 -27.12 -6.98 4.16
CA PHE A 468 -25.93 -7.14 3.32
C PHE A 468 -25.72 -8.59 2.85
N GLY A 469 -25.72 -8.80 1.52
CA GLY A 469 -25.63 -10.13 0.86
C GLY A 469 -26.97 -10.77 0.50
N MET A 470 -28.10 -10.16 0.89
CA MET A 470 -29.42 -10.63 0.48
C MET A 470 -29.76 -10.17 -0.95
N LEU A 471 -30.24 -11.10 -1.76
CA LEU A 471 -30.79 -10.86 -3.09
C LEU A 471 -32.20 -10.29 -3.00
N GLY A 472 -32.42 -9.14 -3.61
CA GLY A 472 -33.75 -8.57 -3.82
C GLY A 472 -33.97 -8.25 -5.29
N THR A 473 -35.19 -7.89 -5.65
CA THR A 473 -35.54 -7.46 -7.01
C THR A 473 -34.71 -6.27 -7.50
N LYS A 474 -34.20 -5.46 -6.57
CA LYS A 474 -33.36 -4.27 -6.84
C LYS A 474 -31.86 -4.53 -6.73
N SER A 475 -31.41 -5.69 -6.24
CA SER A 475 -29.97 -6.00 -6.15
C SER A 475 -29.35 -6.02 -7.53
N ALA A 476 -28.15 -5.43 -7.68
CA ALA A 476 -27.50 -5.27 -8.98
C ALA A 476 -27.29 -6.62 -9.70
N LEU A 477 -26.87 -7.64 -8.96
CA LEU A 477 -26.70 -9.00 -9.49
C LEU A 477 -28.02 -9.60 -9.96
N THR A 478 -29.08 -9.54 -9.13
CA THR A 478 -30.43 -10.03 -9.50
C THR A 478 -30.96 -9.35 -10.75
N ARG A 479 -30.85 -8.01 -10.84
CA ARG A 479 -31.31 -7.25 -12.00
C ARG A 479 -30.57 -7.65 -13.26
N GLN A 480 -29.25 -7.81 -13.19
CA GLN A 480 -28.44 -8.15 -14.35
C GLN A 480 -28.70 -9.58 -14.82
N LEU A 481 -28.73 -10.57 -13.90
CA LEU A 481 -29.08 -11.95 -14.23
C LEU A 481 -30.46 -12.03 -14.90
N ARG A 482 -31.44 -11.31 -14.36
CA ARG A 482 -32.78 -11.26 -14.97
C ARG A 482 -32.79 -10.62 -16.35
N SER A 483 -32.01 -9.56 -16.58
CA SER A 483 -31.88 -8.96 -17.92
C SER A 483 -31.16 -9.89 -18.91
N ASP A 484 -30.28 -10.76 -18.41
CA ASP A 484 -29.57 -11.77 -19.18
C ASP A 484 -30.39 -13.05 -19.41
N GLY A 485 -31.69 -13.08 -19.05
CA GLY A 485 -32.60 -14.19 -19.34
C GLY A 485 -32.78 -15.22 -18.22
N PHE A 486 -32.22 -14.97 -17.03
CA PHE A 486 -32.45 -15.82 -15.86
C PHE A 486 -33.77 -15.48 -15.17
N PHE A 487 -34.51 -16.51 -14.78
CA PHE A 487 -35.57 -16.37 -13.80
C PHE A 487 -35.00 -16.45 -12.39
N TRP A 488 -35.50 -15.60 -11.48
CA TRP A 488 -35.08 -15.62 -10.07
C TRP A 488 -36.10 -16.38 -9.23
N GLY A 489 -35.67 -17.48 -8.60
CA GLY A 489 -36.49 -18.35 -7.75
C GLY A 489 -37.11 -17.65 -6.54
N GLY A 490 -36.58 -16.50 -6.14
CA GLY A 490 -37.18 -15.65 -5.11
C GLY A 490 -38.59 -15.16 -5.48
N LEU A 491 -38.99 -15.26 -6.76
CA LEU A 491 -40.32 -14.91 -7.24
C LEU A 491 -41.34 -16.06 -7.19
N TRP A 492 -40.93 -17.31 -6.92
CA TRP A 492 -41.85 -18.45 -6.79
C TRP A 492 -42.79 -18.34 -5.58
N ASN A 493 -44.06 -18.72 -5.76
CA ASN A 493 -45.05 -18.81 -4.70
C ASN A 493 -46.04 -19.96 -4.97
N PRO A 494 -46.14 -20.99 -4.10
CA PRO A 494 -45.26 -21.27 -2.96
C PRO A 494 -43.83 -21.68 -3.40
N GLY A 495 -42.94 -21.98 -2.46
CA GLY A 495 -41.61 -22.53 -2.76
C GLY A 495 -40.54 -21.49 -3.08
N ARG A 496 -40.51 -20.38 -2.33
CA ARG A 496 -39.49 -19.32 -2.47
C ARG A 496 -38.09 -19.90 -2.44
N ASP A 497 -37.30 -19.63 -3.47
CA ASP A 497 -35.89 -20.01 -3.54
C ASP A 497 -35.01 -18.76 -3.75
N TYR A 498 -34.62 -18.09 -2.66
CA TYR A 498 -33.97 -16.79 -2.77
C TYR A 498 -32.57 -16.87 -3.39
N GLN A 499 -31.86 -17.99 -3.24
CA GLN A 499 -30.52 -18.19 -3.78
C GLN A 499 -30.52 -18.39 -5.29
N HIS A 500 -31.62 -18.93 -5.83
CA HIS A 500 -31.61 -19.60 -7.12
C HIS A 500 -31.91 -18.71 -8.31
N PHE A 501 -31.11 -18.87 -9.36
CA PHE A 501 -31.37 -18.36 -10.69
C PHE A 501 -31.25 -19.49 -11.69
N GLU A 502 -32.18 -19.59 -12.62
CA GLU A 502 -32.11 -20.53 -13.75
C GLU A 502 -32.38 -19.83 -15.06
N TYR A 503 -31.60 -20.17 -16.09
CA TYR A 503 -31.81 -19.66 -17.43
C TYR A 503 -33.09 -20.24 -18.03
N ARG A 504 -33.97 -19.38 -18.57
CA ARG A 504 -35.28 -19.79 -19.13
C ARG A 504 -35.53 -19.26 -20.55
N ARG A 505 -34.54 -18.64 -21.19
CA ARG A 505 -34.72 -17.98 -22.48
C ARG A 505 -34.31 -18.87 -23.65
#